data_AF-A0A954TBA5-F1
#
_entry.id   AF-A0A954TBA5-F1
#
_cell.length_a   1.000
_cell.length_b   1.000
_cell.length_c   1.000
_cell.angle_alpha   90.00
_cell.angle_beta   90.00
_cell.angle_gamma   90.00
#
_symmetry.space_group_name_H-M   'P 1'
#
loop_
_entity.id
_entity.type
_entity.pdbx_description
1 polymer ?
#
loop_
_entity_poly.entity_id
_entity_poly.type
_entity_poly.pdbx_seq_one_letter_code
_entity_poly.pdbx_strand_id
1 'polypeptide(L)'
;MSSAHSRSQNAAASSSASGFEGLPVVGAARPTPVFDCQVILARDAESGRLHARCANIAGPEASGSSERDVLRSMVSQFKQLMEQYAASGEPVPWKDPVDQPGEGESRRWIPVHL
;
A
#
# COMPACT_ATOMS: atom_id res chain seq x y z
N MET A 1 -57.67 -12.00 52.91
CA MET A 1 -57.18 -11.89 54.30
C MET A 1 -55.66 -11.87 54.28
N SER A 2 -55.07 -10.98 55.08
CA SER A 2 -53.62 -10.83 55.39
C SER A 2 -52.76 -10.21 54.28
N SER A 3 -52.43 -8.91 54.37
CA SER A 3 -51.36 -8.27 55.20
C SER A 3 -49.98 -8.46 54.57
N ALA A 4 -49.33 -7.46 53.99
CA ALA A 4 -48.74 -6.22 54.54
C ALA A 4 -47.21 -6.32 54.54
N HIS A 5 -46.56 -5.14 54.56
CA HIS A 5 -45.12 -4.84 54.70
C HIS A 5 -44.36 -4.65 53.38
N SER A 6 -43.45 -3.68 53.23
CA SER A 6 -43.09 -2.50 54.02
C SER A 6 -42.06 -1.72 53.18
N ARG A 7 -41.99 -0.41 53.41
CA ARG A 7 -40.96 0.57 52.99
C ARG A 7 -39.53 0.02 52.80
N SER A 8 -38.81 0.55 51.82
CA SER A 8 -37.74 1.52 52.11
C SER A 8 -37.20 2.20 50.85
N GLN A 9 -36.96 3.50 50.98
CA GLN A 9 -36.27 4.36 50.02
C GLN A 9 -34.79 3.96 49.93
N ASN A 10 -34.14 4.21 48.80
CA ASN A 10 -32.74 4.60 48.83
C ASN A 10 -32.36 5.55 47.69
N ALA A 11 -31.50 6.48 48.06
CA ALA A 11 -31.17 7.72 47.36
C ALA A 11 -30.16 7.56 46.23
N ALA A 12 -30.19 8.58 45.36
CA ALA A 12 -29.12 9.21 44.60
C ALA A 12 -27.79 8.46 44.39
N ALA A 13 -27.45 8.28 43.11
CA ALA A 13 -26.07 8.33 42.65
C ALA A 13 -26.03 9.16 41.35
N SER A 14 -25.68 10.43 41.47
CA SER A 14 -25.13 11.21 40.36
C SER A 14 -23.78 10.60 39.99
N SER A 15 -23.70 9.95 38.83
CA SER A 15 -22.44 9.73 38.15
C SER A 15 -22.40 10.65 36.94
N SER A 16 -21.87 11.86 37.16
CA SER A 16 -21.33 12.67 36.07
C SER A 16 -20.09 11.98 35.54
N ALA A 17 -20.30 10.97 34.69
CA ALA A 17 -19.28 10.47 33.81
C ALA A 17 -19.01 11.58 32.80
N SER A 18 -17.88 12.26 32.97
CA SER A 18 -17.28 13.10 31.94
C SER A 18 -17.14 12.26 30.68
N GLY A 19 -18.06 12.46 29.74
CA GLY A 19 -18.00 11.86 28.43
C GLY A 19 -16.70 12.30 27.76
N PHE A 20 -15.82 11.35 27.47
CA PHE A 20 -14.86 11.55 26.40
C PHE A 20 -15.68 11.50 25.12
N GLU A 21 -16.19 12.66 24.71
CA GLU A 21 -16.87 12.82 23.43
C GLU A 21 -15.81 12.56 22.35
N GLY A 22 -15.74 11.30 21.92
CA GLY A 22 -14.82 10.86 20.89
C GLY A 22 -15.02 11.75 19.68
N LEU A 23 -13.92 12.34 19.19
CA LEU A 23 -13.95 13.17 18.00
C LEU A 23 -14.65 12.39 16.87
N PRO A 24 -15.60 13.01 16.15
CA PRO A 24 -16.26 12.32 15.05
C PRO A 24 -15.19 11.91 14.03
N VAL A 25 -15.05 10.60 13.79
CA VAL A 25 -14.28 10.09 12.64
C VAL A 25 -15.09 10.42 11.40
N VAL A 26 -14.94 11.66 10.91
CA VAL A 26 -15.55 12.11 9.68
C VAL A 26 -14.72 11.54 8.54
N GLY A 27 -15.22 10.46 7.94
CA GLY A 27 -14.73 9.91 6.69
C GLY A 27 -14.21 8.48 6.84
N ALA A 28 -14.95 7.52 6.30
CA ALA A 28 -14.34 6.28 5.85
C ALA A 28 -13.38 6.64 4.71
N ALA A 29 -12.11 6.87 5.02
CA ALA A 29 -11.08 7.06 4.01
C ALA A 29 -11.14 5.86 3.07
N ARG A 30 -11.29 6.11 1.76
CA ARG A 30 -11.20 5.02 0.78
C ARG A 30 -9.80 4.41 0.89
N PRO A 31 -9.67 3.07 0.89
CA PRO A 31 -8.37 2.44 1.00
C PRO A 31 -7.48 2.89 -0.17
N THR A 32 -6.28 3.38 0.16
CA THR A 32 -5.25 3.69 -0.84
C THR A 32 -4.83 2.41 -1.53
N PRO A 33 -4.94 2.29 -2.87
CA PRO A 33 -4.53 1.08 -3.56
C PRO A 33 -3.01 0.93 -3.48
N VAL A 34 -2.56 -0.31 -3.30
CA VAL A 34 -1.15 -0.68 -3.24
C VAL A 34 -0.87 -1.68 -4.34
N PHE A 35 0.21 -1.44 -5.08
CA PHE A 35 0.66 -2.29 -6.18
C PHE A 35 2.08 -2.77 -5.92
N ASP A 36 2.36 -4.03 -6.23
CA ASP A 36 3.71 -4.57 -6.14
C ASP A 36 4.48 -4.29 -7.42
N CYS A 37 5.42 -3.34 -7.37
CA CYS A 37 6.40 -3.15 -8.42
C CYS A 37 7.48 -4.23 -8.28
N GLN A 38 7.45 -5.23 -9.16
CA GLN A 38 8.43 -6.32 -9.17
C GLN A 38 9.56 -5.92 -10.12
N VAL A 39 10.74 -5.62 -9.57
CA VAL A 39 11.89 -5.14 -10.34
C VAL A 39 12.91 -6.25 -10.47
N ILE A 40 13.37 -6.52 -11.69
CA ILE A 40 14.53 -7.36 -11.95
C ILE A 40 15.72 -6.44 -12.23
N LEU A 41 16.82 -6.66 -11.52
CA LEU A 41 18.08 -5.94 -11.59
C LEU A 41 19.15 -6.83 -12.21
N ALA A 42 19.89 -6.27 -13.16
CA ALA A 42 21.09 -6.86 -13.72
C ALA A 42 22.24 -5.83 -13.65
N ARG A 43 23.47 -6.32 -13.46
CA ARG A 43 24.66 -5.48 -13.65
C ARG A 43 25.22 -5.77 -15.03
N ASP A 44 25.39 -4.71 -15.82
CA ASP A 44 26.05 -4.80 -17.11
C ASP A 44 27.55 -5.07 -16.91
N ALA A 45 28.07 -6.09 -17.59
CA ALA A 45 29.43 -6.57 -17.37
C ALA A 45 30.49 -5.62 -17.96
N GLU A 46 30.16 -4.86 -19.00
CA GLU A 46 31.10 -3.96 -19.69
C GLU A 46 31.18 -2.59 -19.02
N SER A 47 30.02 -1.96 -18.79
CA SER A 47 29.93 -0.62 -18.21
C SER A 47 29.90 -0.63 -16.68
N GLY A 48 29.62 -1.77 -16.06
CA GLY A 48 29.41 -1.90 -14.62
C GLY A 48 28.12 -1.21 -14.13
N ARG A 49 27.29 -0.66 -15.02
CA ARG A 49 26.03 0.00 -14.64
C ARG A 49 24.98 -1.02 -14.25
N LEU A 50 24.05 -0.61 -13.38
CA LEU A 50 22.86 -1.38 -13.07
C LEU A 50 21.77 -1.05 -14.08
N HIS A 51 21.06 -2.08 -14.52
CA HIS A 51 19.88 -2.03 -15.36
C HIS A 51 18.72 -2.67 -14.62
N ALA A 52 17.53 -2.12 -14.78
CA ALA A 52 16.30 -2.63 -14.20
C ALA A 52 15.17 -2.66 -15.22
N ARG A 53 14.32 -3.68 -15.08
CA ARG A 53 13.05 -3.80 -15.79
C ARG A 53 11.95 -4.26 -14.83
N CYS A 54 10.71 -3.87 -15.13
CA CYS A 54 9.56 -4.36 -14.39
C CYS A 54 9.16 -5.75 -14.88
N ALA A 55 9.02 -6.69 -13.95
CA ALA A 55 8.76 -8.09 -14.22
C ALA A 55 7.29 -8.39 -14.50
N ASN A 56 6.38 -7.61 -13.90
CA ASN A 56 4.93 -7.86 -13.95
C ASN A 56 4.17 -6.95 -14.94
N ILE A 57 4.80 -5.93 -15.53
CA ILE A 57 4.22 -5.11 -16.59
C ILE A 57 5.32 -4.61 -17.54
N ALA A 58 4.97 -4.35 -18.81
CA ALA A 58 5.89 -3.74 -19.77
C ALA A 58 5.99 -2.23 -19.57
N GLY A 59 7.12 -1.63 -19.97
CA GLY A 59 7.30 -0.17 -20.00
C GLY A 59 8.36 0.34 -19.03
N PRO A 60 8.20 0.19 -17.70
CA PRO A 60 9.16 0.75 -16.76
C PRO A 60 10.52 0.06 -16.86
N GLU A 61 11.54 0.86 -17.18
CA GLU A 61 12.94 0.46 -17.30
C GLU A 61 13.85 1.59 -16.82
N ALA A 62 14.98 1.25 -16.19
CA ALA A 62 15.92 2.24 -15.69
C ALA A 62 17.36 1.73 -15.72
N SER A 63 18.31 2.65 -15.79
CA SER A 63 19.73 2.32 -15.59
C SER A 63 20.44 3.40 -14.75
N GLY A 64 21.50 3.01 -14.06
CA GLY A 64 22.18 3.91 -13.12
C GLY A 64 23.47 3.32 -12.55
N SER A 65 24.20 4.13 -11.78
CA SER A 65 25.44 3.72 -11.13
C SER A 65 25.21 3.03 -9.77
N SER A 66 24.03 3.21 -9.16
CA SER A 66 23.67 2.62 -7.87
C SER A 66 22.28 2.00 -7.90
N GLU A 67 22.06 0.99 -7.06
CA GLU A 67 20.74 0.34 -6.95
C GLU A 67 19.68 1.33 -6.50
N ARG A 68 20.03 2.23 -5.57
CA ARG A 68 19.12 3.27 -5.07
C ARG A 68 18.59 4.16 -6.19
N ASP A 69 19.46 4.61 -7.09
CA ASP A 69 19.07 5.54 -8.16
C ASP A 69 18.17 4.84 -9.19
N VAL A 70 18.52 3.58 -9.52
CA VAL A 70 17.72 2.74 -10.41
C VAL A 70 16.34 2.45 -9.83
N LEU A 71 16.26 2.00 -8.58
CA LEU A 71 14.99 1.69 -7.93
C LEU A 71 14.10 2.93 -7.76
N ARG A 72 14.68 4.10 -7.49
CA ARG A 72 13.92 5.37 -7.44
C ARG A 72 13.28 5.69 -8.79
N SER A 73 14.02 5.52 -9.88
CA SER A 73 13.49 5.71 -11.23
C SER A 73 12.39 4.70 -11.56
N MET A 74 12.61 3.43 -11.22
CA MET A 74 11.62 2.35 -11.43
C MET A 74 10.30 2.64 -10.72
N VAL A 75 10.34 3.04 -9.44
CA VAL A 75 9.14 3.39 -8.66
C VAL A 75 8.41 4.59 -9.26
N SER A 76 9.15 5.62 -9.70
CA SER A 76 8.54 6.81 -10.32
C SER A 76 7.80 6.46 -11.61
N GLN A 77 8.43 5.69 -12.50
CA GLN A 77 7.85 5.28 -13.77
C GLN A 77 6.65 4.34 -13.57
N PHE A 78 6.79 3.37 -12.66
CA PHE A 78 5.72 2.45 -12.32
C PHE A 78 4.51 3.18 -11.73
N LYS A 79 4.73 4.12 -10.80
CA LYS A 79 3.65 4.94 -10.22
C LYS A 79 2.92 5.72 -11.32
N GLN A 80 3.66 6.41 -12.18
CA GLN A 80 3.09 7.17 -13.28
C GLN A 80 2.25 6.29 -14.22
N LEU A 81 2.70 5.06 -14.51
CA LEU A 81 1.96 4.11 -15.33
C LEU A 81 0.66 3.64 -14.65
N MET A 82 0.71 3.35 -13.35
CA MET A 82 -0.47 2.97 -12.58
C MET A 82 -1.49 4.11 -12.46
N GLU A 83 -1.02 5.35 -12.30
CA GLU A 83 -1.88 6.55 -12.33
C GLU A 83 -2.60 6.69 -13.69
N GLN A 84 -1.93 6.37 -14.80
CA GLN A 84 -2.55 6.40 -16.14
C GLN A 84 -3.67 5.36 -16.29
N TYR A 85 -3.44 4.12 -15.84
CA TYR A 85 -4.50 3.09 -15.86
C TYR A 85 -5.65 3.42 -14.93
N ALA A 86 -5.36 3.96 -13.74
CA ALA A 86 -6.38 4.41 -12.80
C ALA A 86 -7.22 5.56 -13.38
N ALA A 87 -6.59 6.52 -14.07
CA ALA A 87 -7.27 7.67 -14.66
C ALA A 87 -8.11 7.30 -15.90
N SER A 88 -7.63 6.36 -16.72
CA SER A 88 -8.36 5.87 -17.90
C SER A 88 -9.46 4.88 -17.56
N GLY A 89 -9.39 4.22 -16.39
CA GLY A 89 -10.29 3.14 -16.01
C GLY A 89 -10.03 1.84 -16.79
N GLU A 90 -8.93 1.77 -17.54
CA GLU A 90 -8.53 0.58 -18.27
C GLU A 90 -7.94 -0.47 -17.32
N PRO A 91 -8.15 -1.77 -17.61
CA PRO A 91 -7.48 -2.83 -16.87
C PRO A 91 -5.97 -2.77 -17.10
N VAL A 92 -5.21 -2.93 -16.02
CA VAL A 92 -3.75 -2.98 -16.10
C VAL A 92 -3.32 -4.26 -16.84
N PRO A 93 -2.50 -4.18 -17.90
CA PRO A 93 -2.06 -5.33 -18.68
C PRO A 93 -0.90 -6.05 -17.99
N TRP A 94 -1.21 -6.75 -16.91
CA TRP A 94 -0.24 -7.55 -16.17
C TRP A 94 0.32 -8.69 -17.05
N LYS A 95 1.62 -8.96 -16.89
CA LYS A 95 2.28 -10.12 -17.49
C LYS A 95 1.90 -11.39 -16.73
N ASP A 96 1.46 -12.41 -17.44
CA ASP A 96 1.23 -13.75 -16.94
C ASP A 96 1.77 -14.79 -17.96
N PRO A 97 2.87 -15.52 -17.65
CA PRO A 97 3.60 -15.50 -16.38
C PRO A 97 4.42 -14.22 -16.18
N VAL A 98 4.62 -13.83 -14.91
CA VAL A 98 5.57 -12.76 -14.54
C VAL A 98 6.98 -13.17 -14.93
N ASP A 99 7.76 -12.23 -15.50
CA ASP A 99 9.13 -12.51 -15.93
C ASP A 99 9.99 -12.96 -14.74
N GLN A 100 10.81 -14.00 -14.93
CA GLN A 100 11.74 -14.49 -13.91
C GLN A 100 13.14 -13.86 -14.06
N PRO A 101 13.89 -13.67 -12.96
CA PRO A 101 15.29 -13.29 -13.03
C PRO A 101 16.12 -14.43 -13.64
N GLY A 102 17.02 -14.09 -14.57
CA GLY A 102 18.03 -14.99 -15.10
C GLY A 102 19.26 -15.15 -14.19
N GLU A 103 20.30 -15.80 -14.70
CA GLU A 103 21.57 -15.96 -13.98
C GLU A 103 22.23 -14.59 -13.74
N GLY A 104 22.66 -14.33 -12.50
CA GLY A 104 23.26 -13.05 -12.12
C GLY A 104 22.27 -11.89 -11.97
N GLU A 105 20.99 -12.09 -12.30
CA GLU A 105 19.93 -11.13 -12.04
C GLU A 105 19.37 -11.30 -10.62
N SER A 106 18.83 -10.21 -10.05
CA SER A 106 18.17 -10.25 -8.75
C SER A 106 16.81 -9.57 -8.78
N ARG A 107 15.88 -9.99 -7.93
CA ARG A 107 14.54 -9.40 -7.84
C ARG A 107 14.40 -8.50 -6.61
N ARG A 108 13.62 -7.43 -6.74
CA ARG A 108 13.11 -6.59 -5.64
C ARG A 108 11.59 -6.47 -5.75
N TRP A 109 10.93 -6.43 -4.61
CA TRP A 109 9.49 -6.19 -4.50
C TRP A 109 9.32 -4.88 -3.78
N ILE A 110 8.67 -3.92 -4.43
CA ILE A 110 8.51 -2.58 -3.88
C ILE A 110 7.01 -2.26 -3.86
N PRO A 111 6.40 -2.11 -2.68
CA PRO A 111 5.02 -1.67 -2.59
C PRO A 111 4.92 -0.19 -3.01
N VAL A 112 4.04 0.10 -3.96
CA VAL A 112 3.78 1.44 -4.48
C VAL A 112 2.33 1.82 -4.17
N HIS A 113 2.17 2.92 -3.45
CA HIS A 113 0.86 3.50 -3.13
C HIS A 113 0.51 4.56 -4.17
N LEU A 114 -0.75 4.61 -4.63
CA LEU A 114 -1.25 5.71 -5.46
C LEU A 114 -1.74 6.88 -4.61
#